data_AF-A0A938DD74-F1
#
_entry.id   AF-A0A938DD74-F1
#
_cell.length_a   1.000
_cell.length_b   1.000
_cell.length_c   1.000
_cell.angle_alpha   90.00
_cell.angle_beta   90.00
_cell.angle_gamma   90.00
#
_symmetry.space_group_name_H-M   'P 1'
#
loop_
_entity.id
_entity.type
_entity.pdbx_description
1 polymer ?
#
loop_
_entity_poly.entity_id
_entity_poly.type
_entity_poly.pdbx_seq_one_letter_code
_entity_poly.pdbx_strand_id
1 'polypeptide(L)'
;MPVHNAEIAEMFDQTAELLEIKGDNPFRTRAYRRAARVLEGLPKSAAAMLSAGEDLAELPGIGHDLAGKIASIVETGKFDVLQSLKRELPGDLGEIVAIPGLGPKRVKVLIDELGVRSIEDVRRAVKLGRLNELRGFGPKLQQNIAAALAKPVAVKRFKLPFAEAEATALTDWLRAGLDGGQVVVAGSFRRRRDTVGDLDVLATSANAAAVGDRLAQYENVVQVVAHGPTRTTVVLRSGLQVDLRVVKDESYGAALLYFTGSKAHNIALRNIAVDRGWKLNEYGLFSKTRSIAGATEAEIYKKLGLQFVPPELREDRGEIALAQKNALPKLVQLSDIRGDLHVHSNWSDGDAPIAEMAQTAQARGYEYMALTDHSRRVTVAHGLDRARLLRQIHEVDRLNAKLRGFTVLKGVEVDILADGELDLPDDVLSRLDLVVAAVHYKFDLPREKQTERIIRALDNRYVSILAHPTGRLIEERPPYELDMERVMVAAKERGCSLEINAEPDRLDLTDLAAKAAKEIGVGIAISTDAHSIAALAYMRFGVDQARRGWLEPDDVINTRSLTELKKLLRR
;
A
#
# COMPACT_ATOMS: atom_id res chain seq x y z
N MET A 1 -20.69 2.32 19.41
CA MET A 1 -20.14 1.74 18.17
C MET A 1 -18.95 0.88 18.54
N PRO A 2 -18.68 -0.23 17.84
CA PRO A 2 -17.52 -1.06 18.15
C PRO A 2 -16.25 -0.28 17.79
N VAL A 3 -15.42 0.02 18.78
CA VAL A 3 -14.09 0.59 18.55
C VAL A 3 -13.20 -0.47 17.91
N HIS A 4 -12.55 -0.16 16.79
CA HIS A 4 -11.67 -1.10 16.11
C HIS A 4 -10.31 -1.22 16.81
N ASN A 5 -9.66 -2.37 16.70
CA ASN A 5 -8.35 -2.60 17.32
C ASN A 5 -7.30 -1.56 16.92
N ALA A 6 -7.31 -1.15 15.65
CA ALA A 6 -6.42 -0.11 15.13
C ALA A 6 -6.63 1.24 15.85
N GLU A 7 -7.88 1.62 16.16
CA GLU A 7 -8.17 2.84 16.92
C GLU A 7 -7.66 2.75 18.35
N ILE A 8 -7.83 1.59 19.01
CA ILE A 8 -7.34 1.38 20.38
C ILE A 8 -5.81 1.40 20.39
N ALA A 9 -5.17 0.77 19.40
CA ALA A 9 -3.73 0.76 19.23
C ALA A 9 -3.17 2.16 19.00
N GLU A 10 -3.78 2.94 18.11
CA GLU A 10 -3.39 4.32 17.85
C GLU A 10 -3.52 5.17 19.13
N MET A 11 -4.61 5.01 19.89
CA MET A 11 -4.78 5.70 21.17
C MET A 11 -3.68 5.33 22.19
N PHE A 12 -3.23 4.08 22.19
CA PHE A 12 -2.16 3.58 23.06
C PHE A 12 -0.78 4.10 22.63
N ASP A 13 -0.50 4.12 21.33
CA ASP A 13 0.75 4.65 20.79
C ASP A 13 0.87 6.16 20.99
N GLN A 14 -0.20 6.92 20.74
CA GLN A 14 -0.26 8.36 21.08
C GLN A 14 -0.04 8.59 22.57
N THR A 15 -0.60 7.73 23.44
CA THR A 15 -0.39 7.81 24.89
C THR A 15 1.06 7.55 25.24
N ALA A 16 1.68 6.53 24.67
CA ALA A 16 3.08 6.22 24.93
C ALA A 16 4.01 7.36 24.50
N GLU A 17 3.74 7.96 23.34
CA GLU A 17 4.49 9.10 22.82
C GLU A 17 4.40 10.31 23.76
N LEU A 18 3.18 10.72 24.15
CA LEU A 18 2.99 11.84 25.08
C LEU A 18 3.63 11.59 26.45
N LEU A 19 3.58 10.35 26.95
CA LEU A 19 4.28 9.97 28.19
C LEU A 19 5.80 10.08 28.05
N GLU A 20 6.35 9.71 26.90
CA GLU A 20 7.79 9.84 26.65
C GLU A 20 8.23 11.30 26.53
N ILE A 21 7.42 12.14 25.88
CA ILE A 21 7.63 13.60 25.83
C ILE A 21 7.56 14.19 27.24
N LYS A 22 6.58 13.79 28.05
CA LYS A 22 6.46 14.23 29.45
C LYS A 22 7.66 13.77 30.29
N GLY A 23 8.34 12.70 29.89
CA GLY A 23 9.40 12.06 30.65
C GLY A 23 8.85 11.23 31.81
N ASP A 24 7.67 10.63 31.63
CA ASP A 24 7.07 9.69 32.59
C ASP A 24 7.86 8.35 32.60
N ASN A 25 7.46 7.42 33.46
CA ASN A 25 8.10 6.15 33.71
C ASN A 25 8.29 5.32 32.41
N PRO A 26 9.54 4.99 32.01
CA PRO A 26 9.83 4.24 30.79
C PRO A 26 9.18 2.85 30.73
N PHE A 27 8.90 2.22 31.87
CA PHE A 27 8.18 0.94 31.91
C PHE A 27 6.73 1.11 31.46
N ARG A 28 6.08 2.21 31.86
CA ARG A 28 4.70 2.53 31.49
C ARG A 28 4.59 2.87 30.01
N THR A 29 5.52 3.67 29.48
CA THR A 29 5.60 3.96 28.03
C THR A 29 5.76 2.70 27.20
N ARG A 30 6.68 1.79 27.60
CA ARG A 30 6.88 0.51 26.90
C ARG A 30 5.67 -0.40 26.97
N ALA A 31 4.94 -0.39 28.08
CA ALA A 31 3.72 -1.18 28.25
C ALA A 31 2.64 -0.74 27.24
N TYR A 32 2.40 0.56 27.09
CA TYR A 32 1.47 1.09 26.09
C TYR A 32 1.86 0.76 24.65
N ARG A 33 3.14 0.97 24.26
CA ARG A 33 3.62 0.58 22.91
C ARG A 33 3.47 -0.90 22.61
N ARG A 34 3.74 -1.74 23.62
CA ARG A 34 3.60 -3.19 23.45
C ARG A 34 2.14 -3.56 23.24
N ALA A 35 1.25 -3.00 24.04
CA ALA A 35 -0.18 -3.25 23.90
C ALA A 35 -0.74 -2.74 22.57
N ALA A 36 -0.28 -1.60 22.05
CA ALA A 36 -0.64 -1.12 20.71
C ALA A 36 -0.30 -2.17 19.62
N ARG A 37 0.95 -2.65 19.59
CA ARG A 37 1.39 -3.68 18.63
C ARG A 37 0.61 -4.99 18.76
N VAL A 38 0.31 -5.39 19.99
CA VAL A 38 -0.50 -6.60 20.24
C VAL A 38 -1.88 -6.40 19.63
N LEU A 39 -2.53 -5.27 19.89
CA LEU A 39 -3.87 -4.95 19.37
C LEU A 39 -3.89 -4.88 17.84
N GLU A 40 -2.88 -4.29 17.19
CA GLU A 40 -2.76 -4.24 15.73
C GLU A 40 -2.66 -5.62 15.09
N GLY A 41 -1.92 -6.53 15.72
CA GLY A 41 -1.72 -7.90 15.24
C GLY A 41 -2.82 -8.89 15.63
N LEU A 42 -3.88 -8.46 16.32
CA LEU A 42 -4.96 -9.36 16.74
C LEU A 42 -5.86 -9.74 15.55
N PRO A 43 -6.05 -11.04 15.27
CA PRO A 43 -6.95 -11.50 14.20
C PRO A 43 -8.43 -11.31 14.54
N LYS A 44 -8.77 -11.17 15.83
CA LYS A 44 -10.11 -10.94 16.34
C LYS A 44 -10.19 -9.56 17.00
N SER A 45 -11.31 -8.85 16.84
CA SER A 45 -11.45 -7.54 17.50
C SER A 45 -11.54 -7.70 19.02
N ALA A 46 -10.85 -6.84 19.76
CA ALA A 46 -10.89 -6.78 21.22
C ALA A 46 -12.32 -6.58 21.72
N ALA A 47 -13.14 -5.81 20.98
CA ALA A 47 -14.56 -5.65 21.26
C ALA A 47 -15.34 -6.97 21.16
N ALA A 48 -15.05 -7.81 20.15
CA ALA A 48 -15.68 -9.12 20.01
C ALA A 48 -15.20 -10.12 21.07
N MET A 49 -13.92 -10.07 21.46
CA MET A 49 -13.37 -10.89 22.55
C MET A 49 -14.04 -10.56 23.88
N LEU A 50 -14.14 -9.27 24.23
CA LEU A 50 -14.83 -8.80 25.44
C LEU A 50 -16.32 -9.19 25.46
N SER A 51 -17.00 -9.06 24.31
CA SER A 51 -18.41 -9.45 24.18
C SER A 51 -18.62 -10.96 24.32
N ALA A 52 -17.61 -11.77 24.00
CA ALA A 52 -17.60 -13.22 24.20
C ALA A 52 -17.19 -13.64 25.61
N GLY A 53 -16.88 -12.69 26.51
CA GLY A 53 -16.45 -12.95 27.89
C GLY A 53 -14.99 -13.37 28.03
N GLU A 54 -14.16 -13.13 27.01
CA GLU A 54 -12.72 -13.43 27.06
C GLU A 54 -11.96 -12.40 27.91
N ASP A 55 -10.98 -12.86 28.71
CA ASP A 55 -10.12 -11.97 29.49
C ASP A 55 -8.92 -11.51 28.66
N LEU A 56 -8.92 -10.22 28.29
CA LEU A 56 -7.82 -9.63 27.52
C LEU A 56 -6.49 -9.60 28.30
N ALA A 57 -6.48 -9.81 29.62
CA ALA A 57 -5.25 -9.91 30.41
C ALA A 57 -4.44 -11.20 30.13
N GLU A 58 -5.03 -12.18 29.42
CA GLU A 58 -4.32 -13.37 28.96
C GLU A 58 -3.46 -13.10 27.71
N LEU A 59 -3.67 -11.97 27.03
CA LEU A 59 -2.91 -11.60 25.85
C LEU A 59 -1.46 -11.22 26.21
N PRO A 60 -0.43 -11.77 25.51
CA PRO A 60 0.96 -11.47 25.80
C PRO A 60 1.26 -9.97 25.75
N GLY A 61 1.59 -9.37 26.90
CA GLY A 61 1.92 -7.94 27.00
C GLY A 61 0.77 -7.02 27.40
N ILE A 62 -0.43 -7.55 27.63
CA ILE A 62 -1.58 -6.82 28.19
C ILE A 62 -1.84 -7.37 29.59
N GLY A 63 -1.60 -6.57 30.63
CA GLY A 63 -1.98 -6.92 32.02
C GLY A 63 -3.36 -6.39 32.40
N HIS A 64 -3.87 -6.76 33.57
CA HIS A 64 -5.22 -6.36 34.04
C HIS A 64 -5.50 -4.85 33.95
N ASP A 65 -4.51 -3.99 34.23
CA ASP A 65 -4.65 -2.54 34.11
C ASP A 65 -4.87 -2.07 32.66
N LEU A 66 -4.15 -2.67 31.70
CA LEU A 66 -4.32 -2.36 30.27
C LEU A 66 -5.60 -2.99 29.72
N ALA A 67 -5.93 -4.21 30.14
CA ALA A 67 -7.19 -4.87 29.80
C ALA A 67 -8.40 -4.03 30.24
N GLY A 68 -8.38 -3.50 31.47
CA GLY A 68 -9.44 -2.61 31.97
C GLY A 68 -9.56 -1.31 31.16
N LYS A 69 -8.44 -0.74 30.72
CA LYS A 69 -8.43 0.45 29.83
C LYS A 69 -9.00 0.13 28.45
N ILE A 70 -8.66 -1.02 27.87
CA ILE A 70 -9.19 -1.46 26.58
C ILE A 70 -10.71 -1.66 26.69
N ALA A 71 -11.19 -2.29 27.76
CA ALA A 71 -12.61 -2.46 28.00
C ALA A 71 -13.34 -1.11 28.10
N SER A 72 -12.79 -0.16 28.86
CA SER A 72 -13.34 1.20 28.97
C SER A 72 -13.38 1.93 27.62
N ILE A 73 -12.35 1.78 26.78
CA ILE A 73 -12.34 2.36 25.43
C ILE A 73 -13.42 1.72 24.56
N VAL A 74 -13.55 0.39 24.57
CA VAL A 74 -14.57 -0.33 23.80
C VAL A 74 -15.98 0.10 24.21
N GLU A 75 -16.22 0.30 25.50
CA GLU A 75 -17.53 0.70 26.02
C GLU A 75 -17.85 2.17 25.70
N THR A 76 -16.89 3.07 25.89
CA THR A 76 -17.15 4.52 25.88
C THR A 76 -16.72 5.23 24.59
N GLY A 77 -15.89 4.59 23.77
CA GLY A 77 -15.21 5.20 22.63
C GLY A 77 -14.15 6.25 23.03
N LYS A 78 -13.79 6.34 24.30
CA LYS A 78 -12.92 7.39 24.85
C LYS A 78 -11.78 6.79 25.64
N PHE A 79 -10.63 7.46 25.61
CA PHE A 79 -9.48 7.12 26.44
C PHE A 79 -9.08 8.29 27.33
N ASP A 80 -9.51 8.26 28.60
CA ASP A 80 -9.34 9.37 29.54
C ASP A 80 -7.88 9.72 29.81
N VAL A 81 -6.98 8.71 29.83
CA VAL A 81 -5.54 8.93 30.01
C VAL A 81 -4.99 9.77 28.85
N LEU A 82 -5.34 9.43 27.62
CA LEU A 82 -4.93 10.16 26.43
C LEU A 82 -5.51 11.58 26.43
N GLN A 83 -6.78 11.74 26.80
CA GLN A 83 -7.42 13.06 26.87
C GLN A 83 -6.75 13.96 27.92
N SER A 84 -6.39 13.42 29.08
CA SER A 84 -5.66 14.15 30.11
C SER A 84 -4.28 14.59 29.59
N LEU A 85 -3.54 13.68 28.97
CA LEU A 85 -2.22 13.99 28.40
C LEU A 85 -2.30 15.03 27.28
N LYS A 86 -3.32 14.98 26.41
CA LYS A 86 -3.55 16.00 25.37
C LYS A 86 -3.90 17.38 25.93
N ARG A 87 -4.52 17.46 27.12
CA ARG A 87 -4.77 18.74 27.81
C ARG A 87 -3.50 19.29 28.45
N GLU A 88 -2.66 18.44 29.01
CA GLU A 88 -1.37 18.83 29.61
C GLU A 88 -0.34 19.25 28.55
N LEU A 89 -0.31 18.55 27.41
CA LEU A 89 0.60 18.76 26.30
C LEU A 89 -0.19 19.06 25.01
N PRO A 90 -0.77 20.27 24.87
CA PRO A 90 -1.58 20.63 23.71
C PRO A 90 -0.70 20.89 22.47
N GLY A 91 -1.13 20.37 21.32
CA GLY A 91 -0.48 20.56 20.01
C GLY A 91 -0.25 19.26 19.25
N ASP A 92 0.26 19.38 18.03
CA ASP A 92 0.52 18.26 17.12
C ASP A 92 1.92 17.70 17.35
N LEU A 93 2.16 17.27 18.59
CA LEU A 93 3.50 16.91 19.06
C LEU A 93 4.07 15.67 18.39
N GLY A 94 3.23 14.72 18.00
CA GLY A 94 3.66 13.52 17.27
C GLY A 94 4.25 13.86 15.90
N GLU A 95 3.70 14.86 15.21
CA GLU A 95 4.27 15.33 13.94
C GLU A 95 5.65 15.98 14.12
N ILE A 96 5.86 16.66 15.26
CA ILE A 96 7.16 17.24 15.60
C ILE A 96 8.17 16.12 15.94
N VAL A 97 7.73 15.07 16.64
CA VAL A 97 8.58 13.91 16.97
C VAL A 97 9.01 13.15 15.72
N ALA A 98 8.16 13.10 14.70
CA ALA A 98 8.45 12.44 13.43
C ALA A 98 9.56 13.13 12.61
N ILE A 99 9.92 14.38 12.92
CA ILE A 99 10.99 15.10 12.22
C ILE A 99 12.34 14.41 12.53
N PRO A 100 13.12 13.99 11.51
CA PRO A 100 14.41 13.35 11.72
C PRO A 100 15.33 14.16 12.64
N GLY A 101 15.71 13.54 13.77
CA GLY A 101 16.55 14.17 14.79
C GLY A 101 15.78 14.78 15.96
N LEU A 102 14.45 14.88 15.92
CA LEU A 102 13.60 15.35 17.02
C LEU A 102 12.91 14.19 17.74
N GLY A 103 13.65 13.40 18.52
CA GLY A 103 13.01 12.41 19.41
C GLY A 103 12.26 13.06 20.59
N PRO A 104 11.42 12.31 21.33
CA PRO A 104 10.56 12.84 22.40
C PRO A 104 11.27 13.73 23.43
N LYS A 105 12.50 13.37 23.82
CA LYS A 105 13.32 14.18 24.75
C LYS A 105 13.68 15.56 24.20
N ARG A 106 13.94 15.67 22.89
CA ARG A 106 14.26 16.95 22.25
C ARG A 106 13.00 17.76 22.01
N VAL A 107 11.89 17.11 21.67
CA VAL A 107 10.58 17.76 21.58
C VAL A 107 10.18 18.36 22.91
N LYS A 108 10.42 17.66 24.03
CA LYS A 108 10.25 18.21 25.38
C LYS A 108 11.02 19.53 25.57
N VAL A 109 12.30 19.57 25.20
CA VAL A 109 13.11 20.80 25.28
C VAL A 109 12.52 21.92 24.41
N LEU A 110 12.01 21.61 23.22
CA LEU A 110 11.35 22.61 22.36
C LEU A 110 10.06 23.15 22.98
N ILE A 111 9.30 22.31 23.67
CA ILE A 111 8.09 22.72 24.39
C ILE A 111 8.47 23.61 25.58
N ASP A 112 9.35 23.11 26.44
CA ASP A 112 9.71 23.76 27.70
C ASP A 112 10.42 25.11 27.48
N GLU A 113 11.35 25.18 26.51
CA GLU A 113 12.20 26.35 26.30
C GLU A 113 11.67 27.31 25.22
N LEU A 114 10.98 26.80 24.19
CA LEU A 114 10.54 27.60 23.04
C LEU A 114 9.02 27.69 22.89
N GLY A 115 8.25 26.95 23.68
CA GLY A 115 6.79 26.94 23.62
C GLY A 115 6.23 26.34 22.33
N VAL A 116 6.98 25.46 21.67
CA VAL A 116 6.60 24.85 20.38
C VAL A 116 5.40 23.93 20.57
N ARG A 117 4.37 24.09 19.72
CA ARG A 117 3.17 23.22 19.73
C ARG A 117 2.78 22.69 18.34
N SER A 118 3.45 23.16 17.28
CA SER A 118 3.19 22.78 15.89
C SER A 118 4.47 22.73 15.05
N ILE A 119 4.43 22.08 13.89
CA ILE A 119 5.52 22.12 12.90
C ILE A 119 5.85 23.57 12.52
N GLU A 120 4.84 24.44 12.36
CA GLU A 120 4.99 25.87 12.08
C GLU A 120 5.81 26.59 13.15
N ASP A 121 5.64 26.24 14.43
CA ASP A 121 6.45 26.80 15.52
C ASP A 121 7.91 26.35 15.41
N VAL A 122 8.16 25.08 15.04
CA VAL A 122 9.52 24.58 14.78
C VAL A 122 10.14 25.31 13.59
N ARG A 123 9.39 25.49 12.49
CA ARG A 123 9.83 26.27 11.32
C ARG A 123 10.19 27.69 11.70
N ARG A 124 9.38 28.32 12.54
CA ARG A 124 9.64 29.67 13.06
C ARG A 124 10.89 29.68 13.94
N ALA A 125 11.07 28.71 14.82
CA ALA A 125 12.25 28.59 15.68
C ALA A 125 13.54 28.41 14.86
N VAL A 126 13.51 27.59 13.81
CA VAL A 126 14.62 27.43 12.86
C VAL A 126 14.91 28.74 12.12
N LYS A 127 13.88 29.38 11.54
CA LYS A 127 14.02 30.64 10.79
C LYS A 127 14.59 31.77 11.63
N LEU A 128 14.21 31.85 12.90
CA LEU A 128 14.68 32.85 13.86
C LEU A 128 16.00 32.46 14.53
N GLY A 129 16.58 31.30 14.22
CA GLY A 129 17.83 30.84 14.83
C GLY A 129 17.71 30.47 16.32
N ARG A 130 16.50 30.33 16.87
CA ARG A 130 16.25 30.06 18.29
C ARG A 130 16.73 28.68 18.74
N LEU A 131 16.89 27.74 17.81
CA LEU A 131 17.48 26.43 18.11
C LEU A 131 18.96 26.52 18.53
N ASN A 132 19.67 27.60 18.19
CA ASN A 132 21.06 27.82 18.56
C ASN A 132 21.27 27.93 20.08
N GLU A 133 20.24 28.40 20.78
CA GLU A 133 20.31 28.71 22.20
C GLU A 133 20.05 27.47 23.07
N LEU A 134 19.60 26.36 22.46
CA LEU A 134 19.20 25.15 23.17
C LEU A 134 20.33 24.14 23.34
N ARG A 135 20.52 23.68 24.58
CA ARG A 135 21.47 22.61 24.89
C ARG A 135 21.06 21.32 24.19
N GLY A 136 21.99 20.74 23.40
CA GLY A 136 21.75 19.50 22.64
C GLY A 136 21.29 19.69 21.19
N PHE A 137 21.17 20.95 20.72
CA PHE A 137 20.82 21.32 19.34
C PHE A 137 22.03 21.87 18.57
N GLY A 138 23.03 21.02 18.34
CA GLY A 138 24.26 21.41 17.62
C GLY A 138 24.04 21.71 16.12
N PRO A 139 25.00 22.37 15.43
CA PRO A 139 24.83 22.87 14.07
C PRO A 139 24.39 21.81 13.03
N LYS A 140 24.94 20.60 13.10
CA LYS A 140 24.59 19.49 12.20
C LYS A 140 23.14 19.03 12.38
N LEU A 141 22.67 18.97 13.63
CA LEU A 141 21.29 18.59 13.92
C LEU A 141 20.32 19.67 13.41
N GLN A 142 20.66 20.94 13.56
CA GLN A 142 19.83 22.03 13.05
C GLN A 142 19.75 22.03 11.52
N GLN A 143 20.86 21.80 10.82
CA GLN A 143 20.85 21.65 9.37
C GLN A 143 19.94 20.50 8.95
N ASN A 144 19.97 19.37 9.66
CA ASN A 144 19.07 18.25 9.39
C ASN A 144 17.60 18.60 9.63
N ILE A 145 17.28 19.29 10.74
CA ILE A 145 15.92 19.75 11.05
C ILE A 145 15.45 20.75 9.98
N ALA A 146 16.27 21.72 9.60
CA ALA A 146 15.96 22.71 8.57
C ALA A 146 15.73 22.05 7.21
N ALA A 147 16.59 21.09 6.82
CA ALA A 147 16.44 20.33 5.59
C ALA A 147 15.16 19.46 5.60
N ALA A 148 14.81 18.88 6.74
CA ALA A 148 13.56 18.13 6.90
C ALA A 148 12.32 19.04 6.79
N LEU A 149 12.37 20.24 7.39
CA LEU A 149 11.26 21.20 7.40
C LEU A 149 11.08 21.98 6.08
N ALA A 150 12.15 22.09 5.29
CA ALA A 150 12.15 22.67 3.94
C ALA A 150 11.49 21.74 2.92
N LYS A 151 11.35 20.45 3.23
CA LYS A 151 10.47 19.57 2.47
C LYS A 151 9.03 20.06 2.68
N PRO A 152 8.19 20.09 1.62
CA PRO A 152 6.77 20.31 1.79
C PRO A 152 6.24 19.38 2.89
N VAL A 153 5.31 19.84 3.73
CA VAL A 153 4.61 18.93 4.65
C VAL A 153 4.08 17.79 3.79
N ALA A 154 4.58 16.59 4.03
CA ALA A 154 4.10 15.43 3.31
C ALA A 154 2.62 15.30 3.65
N VAL A 155 1.76 15.48 2.65
CA VAL A 155 0.34 15.16 2.81
C VAL A 155 0.29 13.70 3.23
N LYS A 156 -0.27 13.42 4.42
CA LYS A 156 -0.43 12.06 4.93
C LYS A 156 -1.03 11.21 3.81
N ARG A 157 -0.37 10.11 3.49
CA ARG A 157 -0.85 9.17 2.48
C ARG A 157 -1.37 7.92 3.15
N PHE A 158 -2.34 7.30 2.53
CA PHE A 158 -2.97 6.07 3.00
C PHE A 158 -2.69 4.96 2.00
N LYS A 159 -2.37 3.77 2.50
CA LYS A 159 -2.25 2.55 1.69
C LYS A 159 -3.59 2.31 0.96
N LEU A 160 -3.53 1.84 -0.28
CA LEU A 160 -4.74 1.66 -1.10
C LEU A 160 -5.85 0.81 -0.45
N PRO A 161 -5.59 -0.33 0.22
CA PRO A 161 -6.66 -1.12 0.86
C PRO A 161 -7.36 -0.38 1.99
N PHE A 162 -6.61 0.40 2.78
CA PHE A 162 -7.19 1.21 3.85
C PHE A 162 -8.18 2.22 3.28
N ALA A 163 -7.76 2.94 2.24
CA ALA A 163 -8.61 3.88 1.55
C ALA A 163 -9.81 3.21 0.87
N GLU A 164 -9.67 1.98 0.37
CA GLU A 164 -10.76 1.23 -0.24
C GLU A 164 -11.82 0.79 0.78
N ALA A 165 -11.43 0.41 1.99
CA ALA A 165 -12.37 0.08 3.06
C ALA A 165 -13.22 1.31 3.44
N GLU A 166 -12.58 2.46 3.67
CA GLU A 166 -13.24 3.74 3.96
C GLU A 166 -14.13 4.19 2.80
N ALA A 167 -13.61 4.11 1.57
CA ALA A 167 -14.33 4.49 0.36
C ALA A 167 -15.56 3.61 0.12
N THR A 168 -15.44 2.29 0.33
CA THR A 168 -16.56 1.35 0.14
C THR A 168 -17.66 1.65 1.15
N ALA A 169 -17.32 1.70 2.44
CA ALA A 169 -18.29 2.00 3.50
C ALA A 169 -19.00 3.35 3.27
N LEU A 170 -18.23 4.40 2.93
CA LEU A 170 -18.79 5.72 2.66
C LEU A 170 -19.69 5.72 1.41
N THR A 171 -19.24 5.15 0.30
CA THR A 171 -19.99 5.21 -0.96
C THR A 171 -21.26 4.40 -0.91
N ASP A 172 -21.26 3.24 -0.23
CA ASP A 172 -22.47 2.46 0.01
C ASP A 172 -23.45 3.21 0.91
N TRP A 173 -22.95 3.88 1.95
CA TRP A 173 -23.78 4.71 2.82
C TRP A 173 -24.39 5.92 2.08
N LEU A 174 -23.62 6.58 1.20
CA LEU A 174 -24.14 7.65 0.34
C LEU A 174 -25.21 7.11 -0.60
N ARG A 175 -24.95 6.03 -1.34
CA ARG A 175 -25.90 5.40 -2.29
C ARG A 175 -27.21 5.02 -1.62
N ALA A 176 -27.17 4.47 -0.40
CA ALA A 176 -28.36 4.07 0.34
C ALA A 176 -29.31 5.23 0.68
N GLY A 177 -28.83 6.49 0.64
CA GLY A 177 -29.65 7.68 0.88
C GLY A 177 -29.98 8.48 -0.37
N LEU A 178 -29.68 7.97 -1.56
CA LEU A 178 -29.98 8.63 -2.83
C LEU A 178 -31.21 8.00 -3.50
N ASP A 179 -32.07 8.85 -4.04
CA ASP A 179 -33.20 8.43 -4.89
C ASP A 179 -32.77 8.47 -6.36
N GLY A 180 -31.87 7.54 -6.71
CA GLY A 180 -31.22 7.48 -8.03
C GLY A 180 -29.91 8.29 -8.15
N GLY A 181 -29.26 8.18 -9.30
CA GLY A 181 -27.95 8.78 -9.57
C GLY A 181 -26.78 7.83 -9.34
N GLN A 182 -25.56 8.38 -9.40
CA GLN A 182 -24.32 7.61 -9.28
C GLN A 182 -23.47 8.12 -8.13
N VAL A 183 -22.67 7.24 -7.53
CA VAL A 183 -21.60 7.61 -6.57
C VAL A 183 -20.36 6.82 -6.92
N VAL A 184 -19.26 7.52 -7.18
CA VAL A 184 -17.98 6.91 -7.60
C VAL A 184 -16.82 7.67 -6.98
N VAL A 185 -15.76 6.93 -6.66
CA VAL A 185 -14.50 7.51 -6.18
C VAL A 185 -13.59 7.70 -7.38
N ALA A 186 -13.02 8.88 -7.52
CA ALA A 186 -12.12 9.30 -8.57
C ALA A 186 -10.67 9.39 -8.04
N GLY A 187 -9.93 10.43 -8.42
CA GLY A 187 -8.62 10.73 -7.87
C GLY A 187 -7.55 9.68 -8.15
N SER A 188 -6.50 9.70 -7.33
CA SER A 188 -5.45 8.66 -7.34
C SER A 188 -5.98 7.28 -6.96
N PHE A 189 -7.07 7.22 -6.21
CA PHE A 189 -7.75 5.97 -5.86
C PHE A 189 -8.23 5.24 -7.12
N ARG A 190 -8.95 5.94 -8.01
CA ARG A 190 -9.44 5.34 -9.27
C ARG A 190 -8.32 4.99 -10.25
N ARG A 191 -7.19 5.69 -10.18
CA ARG A 191 -5.97 5.34 -10.93
C ARG A 191 -5.17 4.21 -10.29
N ARG A 192 -5.64 3.66 -9.16
CA ARG A 192 -5.03 2.56 -8.41
C ARG A 192 -3.61 2.81 -7.95
N ARG A 193 -3.28 4.05 -7.57
CA ARG A 193 -1.96 4.34 -6.98
C ARG A 193 -1.78 3.52 -5.70
N ASP A 194 -0.56 3.04 -5.48
CA ASP A 194 -0.16 2.26 -4.29
C ASP A 194 -0.51 2.95 -2.96
N THR A 195 -0.50 4.28 -2.98
CA THR A 195 -0.98 5.15 -1.91
C THR A 195 -1.92 6.23 -2.44
N VAL A 196 -2.83 6.72 -1.61
CA VAL A 196 -3.74 7.85 -1.91
C VAL A 196 -3.58 8.96 -0.87
N GLY A 197 -3.90 10.20 -1.25
CA GLY A 197 -3.89 11.33 -0.32
C GLY A 197 -5.28 11.52 0.29
N ASP A 198 -6.18 12.03 -0.54
CA ASP A 198 -7.60 12.21 -0.28
C ASP A 198 -8.45 11.26 -1.14
N LEU A 199 -9.75 11.22 -0.85
CA LEU A 199 -10.77 10.59 -1.68
C LEU A 199 -11.60 11.66 -2.40
N ASP A 200 -11.43 11.76 -3.72
CA ASP A 200 -12.33 12.52 -4.59
C ASP A 200 -13.62 11.70 -4.83
N VAL A 201 -14.74 12.07 -4.23
CA VAL A 201 -16.02 11.41 -4.45
C VAL A 201 -16.87 12.24 -5.41
N LEU A 202 -17.36 11.61 -6.48
CA LEU A 202 -18.31 12.19 -7.40
C LEU A 202 -19.68 11.57 -7.22
N ALA A 203 -20.70 12.42 -7.20
CA ALA A 203 -22.07 11.98 -7.22
C ALA A 203 -22.89 12.68 -8.30
N THR A 204 -23.97 12.03 -8.74
CA THR A 204 -25.05 12.70 -9.47
C THR A 204 -26.33 12.62 -8.67
N SER A 205 -27.10 13.71 -8.67
CA SER A 205 -28.37 13.80 -7.95
C SER A 205 -29.18 14.99 -8.46
N ALA A 206 -30.50 14.84 -8.48
CA ALA A 206 -31.42 15.96 -8.70
C ALA A 206 -31.42 16.96 -7.52
N ASN A 207 -31.03 16.51 -6.32
CA ASN A 207 -30.86 17.34 -5.14
C ASN A 207 -29.42 17.25 -4.61
N ALA A 208 -28.56 18.11 -5.17
CA ALA A 208 -27.14 18.13 -4.82
C ALA A 208 -26.86 18.46 -3.35
N ALA A 209 -27.61 19.40 -2.77
CA ALA A 209 -27.45 19.82 -1.39
C ALA A 209 -27.69 18.66 -0.43
N ALA A 210 -28.74 17.86 -0.66
CA ALA A 210 -29.05 16.71 0.20
C ALA A 210 -27.93 15.65 0.24
N VAL A 211 -27.18 15.46 -0.85
CA VAL A 211 -26.01 14.54 -0.85
C VAL A 211 -24.89 15.11 0.01
N GLY A 212 -24.66 16.42 -0.07
CA GLY A 212 -23.68 17.12 0.76
C GLY A 212 -24.05 17.09 2.24
N ASP A 213 -25.32 17.34 2.56
CA ASP A 213 -25.87 17.29 3.93
C ASP A 213 -25.71 15.89 4.51
N ARG A 214 -26.02 14.87 3.69
CA ARG A 214 -25.80 13.48 4.03
C ARG A 214 -24.32 13.25 4.35
N LEU A 215 -23.37 13.57 3.46
CA LEU A 215 -21.95 13.39 3.76
C LEU A 215 -21.54 14.04 5.10
N ALA A 216 -22.01 15.26 5.38
CA ALA A 216 -21.68 15.96 6.63
C ALA A 216 -22.20 15.25 7.90
N GLN A 217 -23.21 14.39 7.77
CA GLN A 217 -23.82 13.60 8.85
C GLN A 217 -23.25 12.17 8.94
N TYR A 218 -22.30 11.80 8.08
CA TYR A 218 -21.70 10.47 8.12
C TYR A 218 -20.99 10.26 9.47
N GLU A 219 -21.22 9.13 10.13
CA GLU A 219 -20.80 8.89 11.53
C GLU A 219 -19.28 8.96 11.76
N ASN A 220 -18.51 8.69 10.70
CA ASN A 220 -17.06 8.75 10.71
C ASN A 220 -16.53 10.16 10.44
N VAL A 221 -17.37 11.16 10.16
CA VAL A 221 -16.90 12.55 10.00
C VAL A 221 -16.58 13.14 11.36
N VAL A 222 -15.34 13.62 11.52
CA VAL A 222 -14.89 14.38 12.71
C VAL A 222 -14.85 15.88 12.46
N GLN A 223 -14.73 16.29 11.21
CA GLN A 223 -14.65 17.69 10.82
C GLN A 223 -15.28 17.91 9.46
N VAL A 224 -16.14 18.92 9.37
CA VAL A 224 -16.60 19.49 8.09
C VAL A 224 -15.71 20.68 7.78
N VAL A 225 -14.88 20.57 6.74
CA VAL A 225 -13.92 21.61 6.34
C VAL A 225 -14.60 22.66 5.47
N ALA A 226 -15.42 22.20 4.52
CA ALA A 226 -16.18 23.06 3.62
C ALA A 226 -17.51 22.39 3.29
N HIS A 227 -18.58 23.17 3.19
CA HIS A 227 -19.89 22.66 2.84
C HIS A 227 -20.68 23.71 2.08
N GLY A 228 -21.21 23.33 0.92
CA GLY A 228 -21.95 24.20 0.03
C GLY A 228 -22.83 23.41 -0.93
N PRO A 229 -23.52 24.09 -1.87
CA PRO A 229 -24.64 23.50 -2.62
C PRO A 229 -24.28 22.28 -3.48
N THR A 230 -23.03 22.17 -3.93
CA THR A 230 -22.54 21.10 -4.83
C THR A 230 -21.17 20.56 -4.43
N ARG A 231 -20.63 21.03 -3.31
CA ARG A 231 -19.32 20.61 -2.80
C ARG A 231 -19.38 20.46 -1.29
N THR A 232 -18.88 19.35 -0.79
CA THR A 232 -18.62 19.15 0.63
C THR A 232 -17.23 18.54 0.79
N THR A 233 -16.43 19.07 1.70
CA THR A 233 -15.15 18.49 2.12
C THR A 233 -15.23 18.17 3.60
N VAL A 234 -14.92 16.93 3.95
CA VAL A 234 -14.89 16.44 5.34
C VAL A 234 -13.59 15.73 5.63
N VAL A 235 -13.26 15.61 6.92
CA VAL A 235 -12.19 14.74 7.42
C VAL A 235 -12.84 13.64 8.24
N LEU A 236 -12.47 12.39 7.95
CA LEU A 236 -12.94 11.21 8.67
C LEU A 236 -12.14 11.00 9.97
N ARG A 237 -12.63 10.14 10.87
CA ARG A 237 -11.95 9.74 12.12
C ARG A 237 -10.53 9.21 11.87
N SER A 238 -10.32 8.56 10.73
CA SER A 238 -9.01 8.07 10.26
C SER A 238 -8.02 9.17 9.84
N GLY A 239 -8.48 10.43 9.76
CA GLY A 239 -7.74 11.55 9.20
C GLY A 239 -7.78 11.62 7.66
N LEU A 240 -8.46 10.69 7.00
CA LEU A 240 -8.64 10.70 5.55
C LEU A 240 -9.59 11.84 5.14
N GLN A 241 -9.13 12.73 4.27
CA GLN A 241 -9.97 13.77 3.70
C GLN A 241 -10.81 13.21 2.56
N VAL A 242 -12.09 13.61 2.53
CA VAL A 242 -13.03 13.28 1.45
C VAL A 242 -13.54 14.57 0.83
N ASP A 243 -13.35 14.70 -0.48
CA ASP A 243 -13.85 15.80 -1.30
C ASP A 243 -15.02 15.31 -2.16
N LEU A 244 -16.25 15.66 -1.78
CA LEU A 244 -17.45 15.36 -2.56
C LEU A 244 -17.75 16.47 -3.56
N ARG A 245 -18.05 16.08 -4.79
CA ARG A 245 -18.64 16.93 -5.84
C ARG A 245 -19.90 16.29 -6.39
N VAL A 246 -20.96 17.07 -6.43
CA VAL A 246 -22.21 16.66 -7.07
C VAL A 246 -22.37 17.39 -8.39
N VAL A 247 -22.56 16.63 -9.47
CA VAL A 247 -22.75 17.16 -10.82
C VAL A 247 -24.05 16.63 -11.43
N LYS A 248 -24.48 17.24 -12.53
CA LYS A 248 -25.61 16.72 -13.31
C LYS A 248 -25.20 15.49 -14.11
N ASP A 249 -26.16 14.65 -14.46
CA ASP A 249 -25.91 13.42 -15.23
C ASP A 249 -25.22 13.71 -16.59
N GLU A 250 -25.55 14.82 -17.24
CA GLU A 250 -24.94 15.19 -18.53
C GLU A 250 -23.47 15.62 -18.41
N SER A 251 -23.01 15.90 -17.18
CA SER A 251 -21.63 16.27 -16.86
C SER A 251 -20.86 15.14 -16.19
N TYR A 252 -21.49 14.00 -15.90
CA TYR A 252 -20.90 12.91 -15.11
C TYR A 252 -19.56 12.46 -15.69
N GLY A 253 -19.51 12.14 -16.98
CA GLY A 253 -18.31 11.68 -17.65
C GLY A 253 -17.18 12.72 -17.66
N ALA A 254 -17.50 14.00 -17.83
CA ALA A 254 -16.53 15.09 -17.80
C ALA A 254 -15.96 15.31 -16.39
N ALA A 255 -16.82 15.28 -15.37
CA ALA A 255 -16.40 15.35 -13.98
C ALA A 255 -15.54 14.14 -13.61
N LEU A 256 -15.95 12.94 -13.99
CA LEU A 256 -15.19 11.72 -13.75
C LEU A 256 -13.81 11.79 -14.38
N LEU A 257 -13.71 12.24 -15.63
CA LEU A 257 -12.42 12.47 -16.27
C LEU A 257 -11.57 13.49 -15.50
N TYR A 258 -12.16 14.64 -15.17
CA TYR A 258 -11.48 15.74 -14.49
C TYR A 258 -10.94 15.33 -13.11
N PHE A 259 -11.78 14.77 -12.25
CA PHE A 259 -11.39 14.40 -10.89
C PHE A 259 -10.63 13.07 -10.83
N THR A 260 -10.72 12.20 -11.84
CA THR A 260 -9.80 11.05 -11.94
C THR A 260 -8.38 11.52 -12.24
N GLY A 261 -8.24 12.54 -13.09
CA GLY A 261 -6.93 13.04 -13.50
C GLY A 261 -6.08 11.97 -14.21
N SER A 262 -4.76 12.01 -14.08
CA SER A 262 -3.98 12.97 -13.27
C SER A 262 -4.06 14.41 -13.79
N LYS A 263 -3.50 15.37 -13.03
CA LYS A 263 -3.41 16.77 -13.47
C LYS A 263 -2.71 16.89 -14.83
N ALA A 264 -1.62 16.15 -15.04
CA ALA A 264 -0.84 16.17 -16.27
C ALA A 264 -1.67 15.65 -17.45
N HIS A 265 -2.32 14.49 -17.25
CA HIS A 265 -3.25 13.91 -18.22
C HIS A 265 -4.38 14.89 -18.62
N ASN A 266 -4.99 15.56 -17.65
CA ASN A 266 -6.02 16.57 -17.90
C ASN A 266 -5.50 17.80 -18.66
N ILE A 267 -4.25 18.20 -18.45
CA ILE A 267 -3.62 19.29 -19.22
C ILE A 267 -3.47 18.85 -20.67
N ALA A 268 -2.95 17.64 -20.92
CA ALA A 268 -2.78 17.11 -22.27
C ALA A 268 -4.11 17.04 -23.05
N LEU A 269 -5.18 16.52 -22.43
CA LEU A 269 -6.51 16.48 -23.06
C LEU A 269 -7.08 17.87 -23.35
N ARG A 270 -6.87 18.83 -22.43
CA ARG A 270 -7.30 20.23 -22.65
C ARG A 270 -6.56 20.89 -23.80
N ASN A 271 -5.25 20.64 -23.94
CA ASN A 271 -4.48 21.16 -25.06
C ASN A 271 -5.03 20.65 -26.40
N ILE A 272 -5.30 19.34 -26.50
CA ILE A 272 -5.93 18.73 -27.70
C ILE A 272 -7.29 19.38 -28.01
N ALA A 273 -8.10 19.67 -26.98
CA ALA A 273 -9.36 20.36 -27.17
C ALA A 273 -9.17 21.80 -27.67
N VAL A 274 -8.23 22.55 -27.09
CA VAL A 274 -7.91 23.93 -27.46
C VAL A 274 -7.43 24.03 -28.90
N ASP A 275 -6.60 23.09 -29.36
CA ASP A 275 -6.13 23.03 -30.75
C ASP A 275 -7.28 22.85 -31.76
N ARG A 276 -8.45 22.39 -31.30
CA ARG A 276 -9.69 22.25 -32.08
C ARG A 276 -10.68 23.39 -31.86
N GLY A 277 -10.29 24.44 -31.14
CA GLY A 277 -11.16 25.54 -30.75
C GLY A 277 -12.26 25.14 -29.75
N TRP A 278 -12.03 24.07 -28.98
CA TRP A 278 -12.95 23.58 -27.96
C TRP A 278 -12.44 23.88 -26.55
N LYS A 279 -13.35 23.82 -25.58
CA LYS A 279 -13.06 23.94 -24.14
C LYS A 279 -13.45 22.66 -23.44
N LEU A 280 -12.49 22.02 -22.77
CA LEU A 280 -12.73 20.88 -21.88
C LEU A 280 -12.61 21.33 -20.42
N ASN A 281 -13.62 21.04 -19.61
CA ASN A 281 -13.62 21.30 -18.17
C ASN A 281 -14.43 20.23 -17.42
N GLU A 282 -14.63 20.40 -16.11
CA GLU A 282 -15.35 19.48 -15.23
C GLU A 282 -16.84 19.29 -15.58
N TYR A 283 -17.41 20.14 -16.45
CA TYR A 283 -18.82 20.09 -16.83
C TYR A 283 -19.05 19.50 -18.22
N GLY A 284 -18.03 19.40 -19.06
CA GLY A 284 -18.18 18.92 -20.43
C GLY A 284 -17.06 19.34 -21.37
N LEU A 285 -17.20 18.88 -22.61
CA LEU A 285 -16.47 19.38 -23.77
C LEU A 285 -17.39 20.31 -24.55
N PHE A 286 -16.92 21.51 -24.85
CA PHE A 286 -17.73 22.57 -25.45
C PHE A 286 -17.10 23.11 -26.73
N SER A 287 -17.94 23.35 -27.74
CA SER A 287 -17.62 24.20 -28.88
C SER A 287 -18.31 25.55 -28.68
N LYS A 288 -17.54 26.59 -28.36
CA LYS A 288 -18.06 27.87 -27.84
C LYS A 288 -18.92 27.63 -26.59
N THR A 289 -20.23 27.82 -26.66
CA THR A 289 -21.19 27.63 -25.57
C THR A 289 -21.96 26.30 -25.65
N ARG A 290 -21.87 25.58 -26.78
CA ARG A 290 -22.60 24.33 -27.00
C ARG A 290 -21.81 23.16 -26.41
N SER A 291 -22.43 22.40 -25.50
CA SER A 291 -21.90 21.11 -25.07
C SER A 291 -21.93 20.12 -26.24
N ILE A 292 -20.80 19.45 -26.48
CA ILE A 292 -20.63 18.46 -27.56
C ILE A 292 -20.28 17.06 -27.05
N ALA A 293 -19.93 16.93 -25.77
CA ALA A 293 -19.80 15.67 -25.04
C ALA A 293 -19.72 15.96 -23.53
N GLY A 294 -20.11 15.00 -22.69
CA GLY A 294 -19.99 15.17 -21.23
C GLY A 294 -20.58 14.05 -20.39
N ALA A 295 -21.53 13.29 -20.93
CA ALA A 295 -22.25 12.28 -20.17
C ALA A 295 -21.35 11.07 -19.82
N THR A 296 -20.42 10.72 -20.71
CA THR A 296 -19.47 9.61 -20.48
C THR A 296 -18.04 10.01 -20.83
N GLU A 297 -17.06 9.44 -20.12
CA GLU A 297 -15.65 9.64 -20.45
C GLU A 297 -15.34 9.19 -21.89
N ALA A 298 -15.89 8.02 -22.30
CA ALA A 298 -15.68 7.45 -23.63
C ALA A 298 -16.14 8.38 -24.77
N GLU A 299 -17.25 9.09 -24.58
CA GLU A 299 -17.72 10.09 -25.55
C GLU A 299 -16.69 11.22 -25.72
N ILE A 300 -16.10 11.71 -24.63
CA ILE A 300 -15.10 12.79 -24.65
C ILE A 300 -13.84 12.32 -25.38
N TYR A 301 -13.28 11.16 -25.03
CA TYR A 301 -12.12 10.60 -25.75
C TYR A 301 -12.40 10.45 -27.25
N LYS A 302 -13.57 9.91 -27.61
CA LYS A 302 -13.99 9.77 -29.01
C LYS A 302 -14.05 11.11 -29.72
N LYS A 303 -14.62 12.17 -29.11
CA LYS A 303 -14.65 13.52 -29.70
C LYS A 303 -13.25 14.11 -29.87
N LEU A 304 -12.35 13.86 -28.92
CA LEU A 304 -10.94 14.24 -29.00
C LEU A 304 -10.15 13.37 -29.99
N GLY A 305 -10.76 12.37 -30.63
CA GLY A 305 -10.10 11.49 -31.59
C GLY A 305 -9.07 10.57 -30.93
N LEU A 306 -9.37 10.10 -29.73
CA LEU A 306 -8.51 9.26 -28.91
C LEU A 306 -9.20 7.93 -28.62
N GLN A 307 -8.42 6.84 -28.59
CA GLN A 307 -8.81 5.62 -27.89
C GLN A 307 -9.12 5.96 -26.42
N PHE A 308 -10.09 5.28 -25.82
CA PHE A 308 -10.37 5.43 -24.39
C PHE A 308 -9.15 4.99 -23.57
N VAL A 309 -8.65 5.89 -22.72
CA VAL A 309 -7.51 5.61 -21.82
C VAL A 309 -8.02 5.12 -20.46
N PRO A 310 -7.71 3.88 -20.06
CA PRO A 310 -8.02 3.38 -18.72
C PRO A 310 -7.42 4.27 -17.62
N PRO A 311 -8.11 4.49 -16.48
CA PRO A 311 -7.62 5.33 -15.38
C PRO A 311 -6.18 5.07 -14.94
N GLU A 312 -5.77 3.81 -14.92
CA GLU A 312 -4.44 3.35 -14.48
C GLU A 312 -3.30 3.92 -15.32
N LEU A 313 -3.56 4.28 -16.59
CA LEU A 313 -2.55 4.83 -17.50
C LEU A 313 -2.48 6.36 -17.48
N ARG A 314 -3.41 7.05 -16.81
CA ARG A 314 -3.61 8.51 -16.90
C ARG A 314 -2.59 9.29 -16.06
N GLU A 315 -1.32 9.16 -16.41
CA GLU A 315 -0.18 9.76 -15.71
C GLU A 315 0.70 10.63 -16.63
N ASP A 316 0.30 10.86 -17.89
CA ASP A 316 1.05 11.59 -18.91
C ASP A 316 2.45 11.01 -19.17
N ARG A 317 2.49 9.69 -19.40
CA ARG A 317 3.71 8.88 -19.61
C ARG A 317 3.76 8.29 -21.03
N GLY A 318 3.01 8.89 -21.95
CA GLY A 318 2.92 8.49 -23.37
C GLY A 318 1.56 7.91 -23.78
N GLU A 319 0.62 7.75 -22.85
CA GLU A 319 -0.69 7.14 -23.10
C GLU A 319 -1.51 7.95 -24.11
N ILE A 320 -1.37 9.28 -24.10
CA ILE A 320 -2.04 10.17 -25.05
C ILE A 320 -1.55 9.90 -26.48
N ALA A 321 -0.23 9.80 -26.68
CA ALA A 321 0.37 9.57 -27.99
C ALA A 321 -0.02 8.19 -28.56
N LEU A 322 -0.12 7.16 -27.71
CA LEU A 322 -0.61 5.85 -28.13
C LEU A 322 -2.11 5.86 -28.40
N ALA A 323 -2.90 6.56 -27.58
CA ALA A 323 -4.34 6.68 -27.77
C ALA A 323 -4.71 7.37 -29.10
N GLN A 324 -3.92 8.35 -29.55
CA GLN A 324 -4.07 8.97 -30.87
C GLN A 324 -3.85 7.98 -32.02
N LYS A 325 -2.99 6.98 -31.80
CA LYS A 325 -2.65 5.94 -32.78
C LYS A 325 -3.52 4.68 -32.64
N ASN A 326 -4.47 4.65 -31.70
CA ASN A 326 -5.21 3.45 -31.29
C ASN A 326 -4.29 2.27 -30.95
N ALA A 327 -3.20 2.56 -30.25
CA ALA A 327 -2.13 1.61 -29.94
C ALA A 327 -1.89 1.45 -28.43
N LEU A 328 -2.90 1.70 -27.58
CA LEU A 328 -2.79 1.42 -26.15
C LEU A 328 -2.61 -0.10 -25.91
N PRO A 329 -1.80 -0.49 -24.92
CA PRO A 329 -1.58 -1.89 -24.59
C PRO A 329 -2.85 -2.58 -24.09
N LYS A 330 -3.00 -3.88 -24.38
CA LYS A 330 -4.07 -4.70 -23.81
C LYS A 330 -3.70 -5.12 -22.39
N LEU A 331 -3.98 -4.23 -21.44
CA LEU A 331 -3.59 -4.41 -20.04
C LEU A 331 -4.04 -5.75 -19.45
N VAL A 332 -3.15 -6.36 -18.66
CA VAL A 332 -3.43 -7.56 -17.87
C VAL A 332 -4.64 -7.36 -16.96
N GLN A 333 -5.40 -8.43 -16.76
CA GLN A 333 -6.60 -8.49 -15.93
C GLN A 333 -6.45 -9.58 -14.87
N LEU A 334 -7.23 -9.46 -13.79
CA LEU A 334 -7.22 -10.47 -12.73
C LEU A 334 -7.63 -11.86 -13.26
N SER A 335 -8.52 -11.92 -14.24
CA SER A 335 -8.93 -13.15 -14.92
C SER A 335 -7.84 -13.80 -15.78
N ASP A 336 -6.78 -13.07 -16.10
CA ASP A 336 -5.64 -13.63 -16.84
C ASP A 336 -4.70 -14.41 -15.90
N ILE A 337 -4.79 -14.21 -14.58
CA ILE A 337 -3.92 -14.85 -13.58
C ILE A 337 -4.35 -16.30 -13.34
N ARG A 338 -3.44 -17.24 -13.59
CA ARG A 338 -3.68 -18.69 -13.45
C ARG A 338 -3.07 -19.29 -12.19
N GLY A 339 -2.31 -18.52 -11.42
CA GLY A 339 -1.79 -18.97 -10.15
C GLY A 339 -0.94 -17.93 -9.42
N ASP A 340 -0.70 -18.20 -8.14
CA ASP A 340 0.18 -17.40 -7.28
C ASP A 340 1.58 -18.02 -7.23
N LEU A 341 2.63 -17.20 -7.31
CA LEU A 341 4.01 -17.67 -7.40
C LEU A 341 4.86 -17.36 -6.16
N HIS A 342 4.26 -16.81 -5.10
CA HIS A 342 4.92 -16.59 -3.81
C HIS A 342 3.88 -16.67 -2.68
N VAL A 343 3.89 -17.77 -1.94
CA VAL A 343 2.93 -18.04 -0.86
C VAL A 343 3.61 -18.84 0.25
N HIS A 344 3.29 -18.50 1.50
CA HIS A 344 3.87 -19.06 2.70
C HIS A 344 2.90 -20.01 3.41
N SER A 345 3.42 -20.86 4.30
CA SER A 345 2.61 -21.76 5.12
C SER A 345 3.15 -21.81 6.56
N ASN A 346 2.46 -22.56 7.40
CA ASN A 346 2.90 -22.84 8.77
C ASN A 346 4.19 -23.68 8.89
N TRP A 347 4.87 -23.96 7.78
CA TRP A 347 6.22 -24.49 7.78
C TRP A 347 7.27 -23.41 8.06
N SER A 348 7.00 -22.14 7.75
CA SER A 348 7.81 -21.01 8.18
C SER A 348 6.96 -20.05 9.04
N ASP A 349 6.49 -18.96 8.47
CA ASP A 349 5.78 -17.87 9.17
C ASP A 349 4.36 -17.60 8.65
N GLY A 350 3.84 -18.46 7.78
CA GLY A 350 2.41 -18.46 7.45
C GLY A 350 1.55 -19.07 8.55
N ASP A 351 0.28 -18.69 8.60
CA ASP A 351 -0.66 -19.13 9.64
C ASP A 351 -1.42 -20.41 9.27
N ALA A 352 -1.38 -20.83 8.00
CA ALA A 352 -2.21 -21.91 7.47
C ALA A 352 -1.38 -23.11 6.97
N PRO A 353 -1.90 -24.35 7.11
CA PRO A 353 -1.29 -25.53 6.48
C PRO A 353 -1.27 -25.45 4.95
N ILE A 354 -0.28 -26.10 4.32
CA ILE A 354 -0.14 -26.15 2.84
C ILE A 354 -1.45 -26.58 2.15
N ALA A 355 -2.14 -27.59 2.72
CA ALA A 355 -3.38 -28.10 2.15
C ALA A 355 -4.51 -27.05 2.13
N GLU A 356 -4.60 -26.21 3.15
CA GLU A 356 -5.63 -25.17 3.26
C GLU A 356 -5.33 -24.01 2.29
N MET A 357 -4.06 -23.62 2.18
CA MET A 357 -3.61 -22.65 1.16
C MET A 357 -3.91 -23.15 -0.25
N ALA A 358 -3.60 -24.42 -0.55
CA ALA A 358 -3.87 -25.04 -1.84
C ALA A 358 -5.37 -25.11 -2.17
N GLN A 359 -6.21 -25.50 -1.21
CA GLN A 359 -7.66 -25.53 -1.39
C GLN A 359 -8.23 -24.14 -1.65
N THR A 360 -7.74 -23.13 -0.92
CA THR A 360 -8.20 -21.75 -1.09
C THR A 360 -7.77 -21.18 -2.44
N ALA A 361 -6.52 -21.39 -2.84
CA ALA A 361 -6.00 -21.01 -4.16
C ALA A 361 -6.80 -21.69 -5.28
N GLN A 362 -7.08 -22.99 -5.15
CA GLN A 362 -7.90 -23.73 -6.11
C GLN A 362 -9.34 -23.19 -6.18
N ALA A 363 -9.96 -22.85 -5.05
CA ALA A 363 -11.30 -22.28 -5.00
C ALA A 363 -11.40 -20.89 -5.67
N ARG A 364 -10.27 -20.20 -5.86
CA ARG A 364 -10.17 -18.95 -6.63
C ARG A 364 -10.09 -19.17 -8.15
N GLY A 365 -10.04 -20.43 -8.60
CA GLY A 365 -9.93 -20.78 -10.01
C GLY A 365 -8.50 -20.83 -10.54
N TYR A 366 -7.49 -20.80 -9.65
CA TYR A 366 -6.10 -21.01 -10.06
C TYR A 366 -5.86 -22.47 -10.49
N GLU A 367 -4.89 -22.65 -11.38
CA GLU A 367 -4.36 -23.93 -11.82
C GLU A 367 -3.15 -24.37 -10.98
N TYR A 368 -2.46 -23.41 -10.36
CA TYR A 368 -1.31 -23.67 -9.52
C TYR A 368 -1.13 -22.62 -8.42
N MET A 369 -0.34 -23.00 -7.41
CA MET A 369 0.31 -22.07 -6.50
C MET A 369 1.76 -22.50 -6.29
N ALA A 370 2.68 -21.59 -6.03
CA ALA A 370 4.01 -21.92 -5.54
C ALA A 370 4.06 -21.75 -4.02
N LEU A 371 4.48 -22.82 -3.34
CA LEU A 371 4.79 -22.77 -1.92
C LEU A 371 6.27 -22.38 -1.78
N THR A 372 6.54 -21.27 -1.11
CA THR A 372 7.86 -20.62 -1.09
C THR A 372 8.22 -20.17 0.33
N ASP A 373 8.02 -21.04 1.32
CA ASP A 373 8.43 -20.77 2.71
C ASP A 373 9.92 -20.34 2.81
N HIS A 374 10.23 -19.52 3.81
CA HIS A 374 11.56 -18.92 3.97
C HIS A 374 12.69 -19.93 4.24
N SER A 375 13.91 -19.60 3.81
CA SER A 375 15.15 -20.27 4.22
C SER A 375 15.61 -19.92 5.64
N ARG A 376 16.51 -20.76 6.19
CA ARG A 376 16.99 -20.77 7.59
C ARG A 376 17.39 -19.40 8.18
N ARG A 377 17.96 -18.48 7.40
CA ARG A 377 18.51 -17.22 7.92
C ARG A 377 17.46 -16.22 8.40
N VAL A 378 16.22 -16.31 7.94
CA VAL A 378 15.09 -15.63 8.58
C VAL A 378 14.75 -16.35 9.89
N THR A 379 15.60 -16.19 10.91
CA THR A 379 15.49 -16.91 12.18
C THR A 379 14.21 -16.56 12.96
N VAL A 380 13.64 -15.38 12.72
CA VAL A 380 12.35 -14.94 13.28
C VAL A 380 11.17 -15.69 12.64
N ALA A 381 11.31 -16.14 11.38
CA ALA A 381 10.27 -16.81 10.61
C ALA A 381 10.34 -18.35 10.66
N HIS A 382 11.11 -18.92 11.60
CA HIS A 382 11.33 -20.37 11.66
C HIS A 382 11.77 -20.97 10.30
N GLY A 383 12.70 -20.31 9.60
CA GLY A 383 13.12 -20.71 8.25
C GLY A 383 13.57 -22.17 8.09
N LEU A 384 13.42 -22.70 6.88
CA LEU A 384 13.71 -24.07 6.51
C LEU A 384 15.20 -24.29 6.25
N ASP A 385 15.79 -25.25 6.95
CA ASP A 385 17.08 -25.82 6.58
C ASP A 385 16.92 -26.91 5.50
N ARG A 386 18.05 -27.41 4.98
CA ARG A 386 18.08 -28.52 4.02
C ARG A 386 17.19 -29.69 4.43
N ALA A 387 17.25 -30.14 5.68
CA ALA A 387 16.50 -31.32 6.11
C ALA A 387 14.99 -31.05 6.19
N ARG A 388 14.59 -29.84 6.61
CA ARG A 388 13.18 -29.44 6.69
C ARG A 388 12.59 -29.22 5.30
N LEU A 389 13.28 -28.54 4.41
CA LEU A 389 12.81 -28.31 3.03
C LEU A 389 12.59 -29.64 2.29
N LEU A 390 13.49 -30.62 2.46
CA LEU A 390 13.29 -31.96 1.88
C LEU A 390 12.03 -32.67 2.41
N ARG A 391 11.67 -32.47 3.69
CA ARG A 391 10.42 -33.01 4.25
C ARG A 391 9.20 -32.30 3.69
N GLN A 392 9.26 -30.98 3.55
CA GLN A 392 8.19 -30.19 2.95
C GLN A 392 7.94 -30.60 1.50
N ILE A 393 9.00 -30.80 0.71
CA ILE A 393 8.89 -31.31 -0.67
C ILE A 393 8.11 -32.63 -0.71
N HIS A 394 8.40 -33.57 0.20
CA HIS A 394 7.66 -34.84 0.25
C HIS A 394 6.20 -34.67 0.68
N GLU A 395 5.89 -33.69 1.53
CA GLU A 395 4.51 -33.34 1.87
C GLU A 395 3.76 -32.78 0.66
N VAL A 396 4.37 -31.87 -0.08
CA VAL A 396 3.83 -31.31 -1.33
C VAL A 396 3.61 -32.41 -2.37
N ASP A 397 4.56 -33.35 -2.55
CA ASP A 397 4.40 -34.47 -3.46
C ASP A 397 3.19 -35.36 -3.08
N ARG A 398 3.00 -35.64 -1.78
CA ARG A 398 1.84 -36.40 -1.27
C ARG A 398 0.53 -35.66 -1.46
N LEU A 399 0.53 -34.33 -1.29
CA LEU A 399 -0.64 -33.50 -1.50
C LEU A 399 -1.02 -33.45 -2.98
N ASN A 400 -0.05 -33.20 -3.87
CA ASN A 400 -0.25 -33.19 -5.32
C ASN A 400 -0.82 -34.51 -5.87
N ALA A 401 -0.46 -35.66 -5.30
CA ALA A 401 -1.05 -36.94 -5.68
C ALA A 401 -2.58 -37.02 -5.46
N LYS A 402 -3.10 -36.24 -4.50
CA LYS A 402 -4.52 -36.17 -4.13
C LYS A 402 -5.26 -35.05 -4.84
N LEU A 403 -4.57 -33.96 -5.19
CA LEU A 403 -5.16 -32.83 -5.91
C LEU A 403 -5.55 -33.21 -7.35
N ARG A 404 -6.55 -32.52 -7.89
CA ARG A 404 -7.08 -32.72 -9.25
C ARG A 404 -7.27 -31.36 -9.90
N GLY A 405 -6.72 -31.15 -11.09
CA GLY A 405 -6.80 -29.88 -11.81
C GLY A 405 -6.05 -28.72 -11.16
N PHE A 406 -5.24 -28.99 -10.12
CA PHE A 406 -4.46 -28.00 -9.39
C PHE A 406 -3.10 -28.58 -9.03
N THR A 407 -2.04 -27.76 -9.02
CA THR A 407 -0.68 -28.18 -8.65
C THR A 407 -0.05 -27.19 -7.68
N VAL A 408 0.45 -27.71 -6.55
CA VAL A 408 1.36 -26.96 -5.69
C VAL A 408 2.79 -27.14 -6.22
N LEU A 409 3.39 -26.06 -6.73
CA LEU A 409 4.79 -26.01 -7.15
C LEU A 409 5.68 -26.00 -5.90
N LYS A 410 6.73 -26.82 -5.92
CA LYS A 410 7.71 -26.89 -4.84
C LYS A 410 8.67 -25.73 -4.99
N GLY A 411 8.63 -24.77 -4.08
CA GLY A 411 9.55 -23.65 -4.08
C GLY A 411 10.14 -23.36 -2.72
N VAL A 412 10.91 -22.27 -2.68
CA VAL A 412 11.46 -21.68 -1.47
C VAL A 412 11.70 -20.20 -1.75
N GLU A 413 11.49 -19.35 -0.76
CA GLU A 413 12.08 -18.02 -0.76
C GLU A 413 13.45 -18.11 -0.05
N VAL A 414 14.51 -18.07 -0.85
CA VAL A 414 15.89 -18.17 -0.36
C VAL A 414 16.49 -16.78 -0.16
N ASP A 415 17.10 -16.59 1.00
CA ASP A 415 17.85 -15.40 1.32
C ASP A 415 19.07 -15.24 0.41
N ILE A 416 19.23 -14.03 -0.13
CA ILE A 416 20.47 -13.57 -0.75
C ILE A 416 21.40 -13.09 0.36
N LEU A 417 22.54 -13.76 0.52
CA LEU A 417 23.54 -13.42 1.51
C LEU A 417 24.29 -12.14 1.14
N ALA A 418 25.03 -11.56 2.09
CA ALA A 418 25.64 -10.24 1.95
C ALA A 418 26.72 -10.18 0.85
N ASP A 419 27.27 -11.33 0.47
CA ASP A 419 28.23 -11.53 -0.61
C ASP A 419 27.58 -12.00 -1.92
N GLY A 420 26.25 -12.17 -1.96
CA GLY A 420 25.49 -12.62 -3.12
C GLY A 420 25.31 -14.14 -3.23
N GLU A 421 25.82 -14.93 -2.29
CA GLU A 421 25.50 -16.36 -2.22
C GLU A 421 24.07 -16.61 -1.74
N LEU A 422 23.54 -17.82 -1.93
CA LEU A 422 22.21 -18.20 -1.46
C LEU A 422 22.29 -18.96 -0.14
N ASP A 423 21.30 -18.78 0.74
CA ASP A 423 21.25 -19.41 2.07
C ASP A 423 20.99 -20.93 2.05
N LEU A 424 20.80 -21.53 0.87
CA LEU A 424 20.62 -22.97 0.67
C LEU A 424 21.52 -23.50 -0.45
N PRO A 425 22.05 -24.73 -0.32
CA PRO A 425 22.94 -25.31 -1.30
C PRO A 425 22.21 -25.79 -2.57
N ASP A 426 22.93 -25.75 -3.68
CA ASP A 426 22.47 -26.11 -5.03
C ASP A 426 21.84 -27.51 -5.12
N ASP A 427 22.33 -28.49 -4.35
CA ASP A 427 21.79 -29.86 -4.39
C ASP A 427 20.33 -29.91 -3.92
N VAL A 428 19.94 -29.02 -3.00
CA VAL A 428 18.56 -28.89 -2.54
C VAL A 428 17.75 -28.02 -3.50
N LEU A 429 18.33 -26.89 -3.95
CA LEU A 429 17.66 -25.99 -4.90
C LEU A 429 17.30 -26.70 -6.21
N SER A 430 18.14 -27.63 -6.67
CA SER A 430 17.91 -28.44 -7.87
C SER A 430 16.66 -29.32 -7.85
N ARG A 431 16.06 -29.53 -6.66
CA ARG A 431 14.84 -30.33 -6.48
C ARG A 431 13.54 -29.53 -6.55
N LEU A 432 13.64 -28.21 -6.66
CA LEU A 432 12.50 -27.30 -6.64
C LEU A 432 11.97 -27.06 -8.07
N ASP A 433 10.67 -26.78 -8.17
CA ASP A 433 10.06 -26.29 -9.41
C ASP A 433 10.36 -24.79 -9.63
N LEU A 434 10.61 -24.03 -8.55
CA LEU A 434 10.84 -22.58 -8.55
C LEU A 434 11.77 -22.19 -7.39
N VAL A 435 12.70 -21.25 -7.62
CA VAL A 435 13.43 -20.58 -6.53
C VAL A 435 13.19 -19.08 -6.59
N VAL A 436 12.67 -18.54 -5.49
CA VAL A 436 12.48 -17.11 -5.30
C VAL A 436 13.65 -16.60 -4.45
N ALA A 437 14.40 -15.62 -4.93
CA ALA A 437 15.53 -15.05 -4.21
C ALA A 437 15.18 -13.65 -3.71
N ALA A 438 15.52 -13.33 -2.46
CA ALA A 438 15.16 -12.06 -1.84
C ALA A 438 16.26 -11.51 -0.91
N VAL A 439 16.27 -10.19 -0.71
CA VAL A 439 17.11 -9.54 0.30
C VAL A 439 16.27 -9.20 1.52
N HIS A 440 16.59 -9.79 2.67
CA HIS A 440 15.90 -9.50 3.95
C HIS A 440 16.73 -8.72 4.97
N TYR A 441 18.00 -8.44 4.66
CA TYR A 441 18.91 -7.79 5.59
C TYR A 441 20.05 -7.06 4.87
N LYS A 442 20.79 -6.23 5.63
CA LYS A 442 21.86 -5.36 5.11
C LYS A 442 21.35 -4.42 4.00
N PHE A 443 20.26 -3.73 4.30
CA PHE A 443 19.63 -2.75 3.41
C PHE A 443 20.44 -1.45 3.22
N ASP A 444 21.46 -1.23 4.05
CA ASP A 444 22.29 -0.03 4.10
C ASP A 444 23.62 -0.17 3.32
N LEU A 445 23.75 -1.20 2.48
CA LEU A 445 24.93 -1.35 1.61
C LEU A 445 25.01 -0.22 0.58
N PRO A 446 26.22 0.23 0.19
CA PRO A 446 26.39 1.17 -0.91
C PRO A 446 25.74 0.63 -2.19
N ARG A 447 25.11 1.52 -2.99
CA ARG A 447 24.39 1.20 -4.23
C ARG A 447 25.08 0.15 -5.09
N GLU A 448 26.36 0.33 -5.38
CA GLU A 448 27.14 -0.60 -6.22
C GLU A 448 27.21 -2.00 -5.60
N LYS A 449 27.53 -2.10 -4.31
CA LYS A 449 27.66 -3.39 -3.63
C LYS A 449 26.32 -4.12 -3.53
N GLN A 450 25.23 -3.40 -3.29
CA GLN A 450 23.90 -4.00 -3.26
C GLN A 450 23.48 -4.51 -4.64
N THR A 451 23.81 -3.75 -5.69
CA THR A 451 23.58 -4.15 -7.09
C THR A 451 24.36 -5.42 -7.43
N GLU A 452 25.66 -5.46 -7.13
CA GLU A 452 26.52 -6.63 -7.37
C GLU A 452 26.06 -7.87 -6.58
N ARG A 453 25.66 -7.68 -5.31
CA ARG A 453 25.09 -8.73 -4.46
C ARG A 453 23.89 -9.39 -5.11
N ILE A 454 22.94 -8.60 -5.61
CA ILE A 454 21.73 -9.10 -6.27
C ILE A 454 22.09 -9.80 -7.58
N ILE A 455 22.91 -9.18 -8.43
CA ILE A 455 23.31 -9.76 -9.72
C ILE A 455 24.02 -11.11 -9.54
N ARG A 456 24.91 -11.22 -8.54
CA ARG A 456 25.58 -12.48 -8.22
C ARG A 456 24.60 -13.56 -7.78
N ALA A 457 23.54 -13.23 -7.06
CA ALA A 457 22.50 -14.21 -6.73
C ALA A 457 21.78 -14.74 -7.98
N LEU A 458 21.50 -13.87 -8.95
CA LEU A 458 20.85 -14.25 -10.21
C LEU A 458 21.72 -15.19 -11.07
N ASP A 459 23.05 -15.15 -10.92
CA ASP A 459 23.97 -16.08 -11.60
C ASP A 459 23.72 -17.54 -11.22
N ASN A 460 23.13 -17.81 -10.05
CA ASN A 460 22.77 -19.17 -9.67
C ASN A 460 21.67 -19.69 -10.61
N ARG A 461 21.94 -20.80 -11.30
CA ARG A 461 21.07 -21.38 -12.33
C ARG A 461 19.67 -21.78 -11.84
N TYR A 462 19.48 -21.95 -10.53
CA TYR A 462 18.20 -22.35 -9.96
C TYR A 462 17.28 -21.17 -9.66
N VAL A 463 17.81 -19.94 -9.54
CA VAL A 463 17.01 -18.74 -9.26
C VAL A 463 16.07 -18.45 -10.42
N SER A 464 14.78 -18.32 -10.11
CA SER A 464 13.75 -18.08 -11.11
C SER A 464 13.19 -16.67 -11.02
N ILE A 465 12.98 -16.17 -9.80
CA ILE A 465 12.33 -14.87 -9.52
C ILE A 465 13.17 -14.11 -8.49
N LEU A 466 13.37 -12.81 -8.72
CA LEU A 466 13.81 -11.86 -7.69
C LEU A 466 12.58 -11.27 -7.01
N ALA A 467 12.35 -11.63 -5.76
CA ALA A 467 11.22 -11.15 -4.96
C ALA A 467 11.44 -9.75 -4.42
N HIS A 468 10.33 -9.01 -4.30
CA HIS A 468 10.21 -7.62 -3.79
C HIS A 468 11.54 -6.83 -3.92
N PRO A 469 11.95 -6.51 -5.17
CA PRO A 469 13.36 -6.22 -5.50
C PRO A 469 13.98 -4.99 -4.84
N THR A 470 13.17 -4.13 -4.22
CA THR A 470 13.63 -2.92 -3.53
C THR A 470 13.59 -3.06 -2.01
N GLY A 471 12.93 -4.10 -1.50
CA GLY A 471 12.69 -4.33 -0.08
C GLY A 471 11.91 -3.22 0.62
N ARG A 472 11.21 -2.36 -0.12
CA ARG A 472 10.43 -1.26 0.45
C ARG A 472 9.26 -1.78 1.29
N LEU A 473 8.88 -0.99 2.29
CA LEU A 473 7.60 -1.08 2.98
C LEU A 473 6.95 0.31 2.96
N ILE A 474 5.77 0.43 2.38
CA ILE A 474 5.05 1.68 2.17
C ILE A 474 4.80 2.35 3.52
N GLU A 475 5.18 3.63 3.62
CA GLU A 475 5.14 4.47 4.85
C GLU A 475 6.05 3.99 6.00
N GLU A 476 6.83 2.92 5.85
CA GLU A 476 7.64 2.34 6.94
C GLU A 476 9.14 2.25 6.60
N ARG A 477 9.48 1.74 5.41
CA ARG A 477 10.87 1.54 4.98
C ARG A 477 11.04 1.95 3.50
N PRO A 478 11.89 2.94 3.19
CA PRO A 478 12.17 3.28 1.80
C PRO A 478 12.88 2.11 1.08
N PRO A 479 12.85 2.07 -0.26
CA PRO A 479 13.73 1.24 -1.07
C PRO A 479 15.19 1.32 -0.59
N TYR A 480 15.90 0.20 -0.56
CA TYR A 480 17.36 0.25 -0.43
C TYR A 480 18.00 0.77 -1.72
N GLU A 481 19.20 1.34 -1.61
CA GLU A 481 19.93 1.90 -2.75
C GLU A 481 20.41 0.77 -3.68
N LEU A 482 19.93 0.74 -4.93
CA LEU A 482 20.37 -0.21 -5.95
C LEU A 482 20.26 0.40 -7.36
N ASP A 483 20.99 -0.16 -8.33
CA ASP A 483 20.82 0.14 -9.75
C ASP A 483 19.81 -0.82 -10.38
N MET A 484 18.54 -0.40 -10.40
CA MET A 484 17.44 -1.25 -10.85
C MET A 484 17.53 -1.60 -12.34
N GLU A 485 18.04 -0.70 -13.18
CA GLU A 485 18.22 -0.96 -14.61
C GLU A 485 19.25 -2.07 -14.85
N ARG A 486 20.39 -2.02 -14.15
CA ARG A 486 21.40 -3.10 -14.21
C ARG A 486 20.86 -4.43 -13.71
N VAL A 487 20.06 -4.42 -12.65
CA VAL A 487 19.41 -5.64 -12.13
C VAL A 487 18.41 -6.21 -13.15
N MET A 488 17.60 -5.36 -13.79
CA MET A 488 16.67 -5.77 -14.85
C MET A 488 17.39 -6.39 -16.04
N VAL A 489 18.43 -5.75 -16.55
CA VAL A 489 19.25 -6.30 -17.65
C VAL A 489 19.85 -7.64 -17.26
N ALA A 490 20.44 -7.73 -16.07
CA ALA A 490 21.01 -8.98 -15.56
C ALA A 490 19.97 -10.10 -15.45
N ALA A 491 18.77 -9.79 -14.94
CA ALA A 491 17.67 -10.75 -14.84
C ALA A 491 17.23 -11.25 -16.22
N LYS A 492 17.06 -10.36 -17.21
CA LYS A 492 16.75 -10.75 -18.59
C LYS A 492 17.78 -11.69 -19.19
N GLU A 493 19.06 -11.32 -19.11
CA GLU A 493 20.17 -12.13 -19.67
C GLU A 493 20.22 -13.54 -19.09
N ARG A 494 19.77 -13.67 -17.83
CA ARG A 494 19.76 -14.92 -17.08
C ARG A 494 18.47 -15.70 -17.21
N GLY A 495 17.42 -15.12 -17.80
CA GLY A 495 16.08 -15.72 -17.84
C GLY A 495 15.35 -15.71 -16.49
N CYS A 496 15.74 -14.82 -15.57
CA CYS A 496 15.03 -14.59 -14.31
C CYS A 496 13.90 -13.57 -14.52
N SER A 497 12.82 -13.72 -13.75
CA SER A 497 11.73 -12.74 -13.69
C SER A 497 11.88 -11.81 -12.48
N LEU A 498 11.26 -10.63 -12.53
CA LEU A 498 11.12 -9.75 -11.36
C LEU A 498 9.72 -9.85 -10.77
N GLU A 499 9.63 -9.71 -9.46
CA GLU A 499 8.35 -9.76 -8.76
C GLU A 499 7.64 -8.40 -8.70
N ILE A 500 6.32 -8.40 -8.93
CA ILE A 500 5.37 -7.43 -8.38
C ILE A 500 4.64 -8.13 -7.24
N ASN A 501 5.11 -7.86 -6.03
CA ASN A 501 4.57 -8.36 -4.79
C ASN A 501 3.32 -7.54 -4.45
N ALA A 502 2.18 -8.22 -4.39
CA ALA A 502 0.86 -7.62 -4.22
C ALA A 502 0.50 -7.35 -2.76
N GLU A 503 1.35 -7.74 -1.80
CA GLU A 503 1.17 -7.39 -0.40
C GLU A 503 1.03 -5.87 -0.26
N PRO A 504 -0.07 -5.36 0.30
CA PRO A 504 -0.32 -3.92 0.36
C PRO A 504 0.74 -3.08 1.04
N ASP A 505 1.49 -3.67 1.96
CA ASP A 505 2.59 -3.01 2.63
C ASP A 505 3.83 -2.90 1.73
N ARG A 506 3.93 -3.69 0.66
CA ARG A 506 5.06 -3.71 -0.28
C ARG A 506 4.72 -3.01 -1.60
N LEU A 507 3.76 -3.55 -2.35
CA LEU A 507 3.48 -3.23 -3.75
C LEU A 507 4.75 -3.06 -4.59
N ASP A 508 5.68 -3.99 -4.44
CA ASP A 508 7.05 -3.93 -4.98
C ASP A 508 7.26 -5.06 -5.97
N LEU A 509 7.42 -4.83 -7.27
CA LEU A 509 7.90 -3.62 -7.93
C LEU A 509 6.89 -2.46 -8.11
N THR A 510 7.42 -1.23 -8.08
CA THR A 510 6.64 -0.01 -8.43
C THR A 510 6.13 -0.06 -9.87
N ASP A 511 5.04 0.67 -10.16
CA ASP A 511 4.48 0.82 -11.52
C ASP A 511 5.51 1.34 -12.54
N LEU A 512 6.33 2.32 -12.16
CA LEU A 512 7.38 2.88 -13.01
C LEU A 512 8.44 1.84 -13.36
N ALA A 513 8.90 1.08 -12.36
CA ALA A 513 9.90 0.05 -12.60
C ALA A 513 9.31 -1.17 -13.32
N ALA A 514 8.02 -1.49 -13.12
CA ALA A 514 7.32 -2.49 -13.94
C ALA A 514 7.27 -2.09 -15.43
N LYS A 515 6.98 -0.82 -15.73
CA LYS A 515 7.04 -0.30 -17.11
C LYS A 515 8.45 -0.40 -17.70
N ALA A 516 9.48 -0.05 -16.91
CA ALA A 516 10.87 -0.19 -17.34
C ALA A 516 11.26 -1.66 -17.60
N ALA A 517 10.83 -2.59 -16.73
CA ALA A 517 11.05 -4.02 -16.93
C ALA A 517 10.44 -4.53 -18.24
N LYS A 518 9.22 -4.08 -18.58
CA LYS A 518 8.58 -4.37 -19.88
C LYS A 518 9.39 -3.84 -21.06
N GLU A 519 9.86 -2.60 -21.00
CA GLU A 519 10.67 -2.00 -22.07
C GLU A 519 11.99 -2.72 -22.28
N ILE A 520 12.60 -3.20 -21.19
CA ILE A 520 13.81 -4.04 -21.24
C ILE A 520 13.46 -5.44 -21.75
N GLY A 521 12.26 -5.94 -21.49
CA GLY A 521 11.79 -7.28 -21.85
C GLY A 521 12.13 -8.34 -20.80
N VAL A 522 12.11 -7.97 -19.52
CA VAL A 522 12.19 -8.91 -18.38
C VAL A 522 10.79 -9.43 -18.07
N GLY A 523 10.65 -10.73 -17.82
CA GLY A 523 9.38 -11.30 -17.37
C GLY A 523 8.99 -10.80 -15.97
N ILE A 524 7.69 -10.66 -15.72
CA ILE A 524 7.15 -10.25 -14.43
C ILE A 524 6.37 -11.39 -13.77
N ALA A 525 6.65 -11.65 -12.50
CA ALA A 525 5.85 -12.52 -11.65
C ALA A 525 5.01 -11.65 -10.71
N ILE A 526 3.69 -11.81 -10.71
CA ILE A 526 2.82 -11.19 -9.71
C ILE A 526 2.57 -12.22 -8.61
N SER A 527 2.69 -11.83 -7.36
CA SER A 527 2.48 -12.74 -6.23
C SER A 527 1.79 -12.03 -5.09
N THR A 528 1.22 -12.77 -4.14
CA THR A 528 0.60 -12.15 -2.95
C THR A 528 1.51 -12.08 -1.74
N ASP A 529 2.59 -12.88 -1.69
CA ASP A 529 3.38 -13.02 -0.47
C ASP A 529 2.47 -13.47 0.70
N ALA A 530 1.49 -14.32 0.39
CA ALA A 530 0.42 -14.63 1.32
C ALA A 530 0.90 -15.48 2.48
N HIS A 531 0.81 -14.93 3.68
CA HIS A 531 1.01 -15.62 4.96
C HIS A 531 -0.30 -16.16 5.55
N SER A 532 -1.45 -15.86 4.94
CA SER A 532 -2.76 -16.38 5.32
C SER A 532 -3.64 -16.62 4.10
N ILE A 533 -4.69 -17.43 4.25
CA ILE A 533 -5.67 -17.68 3.18
C ILE A 533 -6.40 -16.41 2.71
N ALA A 534 -6.52 -15.40 3.59
CA ALA A 534 -7.13 -14.12 3.28
C ALA A 534 -6.24 -13.27 2.37
N ALA A 535 -4.92 -13.32 2.59
CA ALA A 535 -3.92 -12.57 1.82
C ALA A 535 -3.87 -13.00 0.34
N LEU A 536 -4.33 -14.21 -0.01
CA LEU A 536 -4.50 -14.62 -1.43
C LEU A 536 -5.43 -13.67 -2.23
N ALA A 537 -6.28 -12.89 -1.56
CA ALA A 537 -7.11 -11.88 -2.20
C ALA A 537 -6.34 -10.63 -2.66
N TYR A 538 -5.08 -10.47 -2.23
CA TYR A 538 -4.25 -9.31 -2.55
C TYR A 538 -3.78 -9.27 -4.00
N MET A 539 -3.88 -10.38 -4.76
CA MET A 539 -3.46 -10.47 -6.16
C MET A 539 -3.96 -9.30 -7.02
N ARG A 540 -5.18 -8.82 -6.73
CA ARG A 540 -5.77 -7.64 -7.39
C ARG A 540 -4.91 -6.38 -7.31
N PHE A 541 -4.19 -6.15 -6.21
CA PHE A 541 -3.31 -4.99 -6.06
C PHE A 541 -2.05 -5.10 -6.91
N GLY A 542 -1.50 -6.32 -7.03
CA GLY A 542 -0.38 -6.60 -7.94
C GLY A 542 -0.79 -6.43 -9.41
N VAL A 543 -2.00 -6.88 -9.77
CA VAL A 543 -2.59 -6.63 -11.10
C VAL A 543 -2.81 -5.14 -11.33
N ASP A 544 -3.34 -4.40 -10.35
CA ASP A 544 -3.49 -2.95 -10.45
C ASP A 544 -2.14 -2.24 -10.71
N GLN A 545 -1.08 -2.64 -10.01
CA GLN A 545 0.28 -2.13 -10.24
C GLN A 545 0.83 -2.52 -11.62
N ALA A 546 0.62 -3.76 -12.06
CA ALA A 546 1.00 -4.24 -13.38
C ALA A 546 0.30 -3.43 -14.50
N ARG A 547 -0.98 -3.14 -14.33
CA ARG A 547 -1.77 -2.31 -15.26
C ARG A 547 -1.21 -0.89 -15.34
N ARG A 548 -0.86 -0.28 -14.20
CA ARG A 548 -0.18 1.03 -14.15
C ARG A 548 1.23 1.00 -14.76
N GLY A 549 1.89 -0.15 -14.71
CA GLY A 549 3.14 -0.46 -15.41
C GLY A 549 2.98 -0.83 -16.88
N TRP A 550 1.77 -0.73 -17.43
CA TRP A 550 1.44 -1.00 -18.83
C TRP A 550 1.67 -2.46 -19.25
N LEU A 551 1.68 -3.36 -18.28
CA LEU A 551 1.89 -4.78 -18.54
C LEU A 551 0.66 -5.39 -19.23
N GLU A 552 0.94 -6.18 -20.25
CA GLU A 552 0.00 -7.02 -20.98
C GLU A 552 0.13 -8.47 -20.47
N PRO A 553 -0.83 -9.36 -20.75
CA PRO A 553 -0.77 -10.74 -20.29
C PRO A 553 0.55 -11.46 -20.64
N ASP A 554 1.14 -11.13 -21.80
CA ASP A 554 2.39 -11.76 -22.25
C ASP A 554 3.62 -11.35 -21.44
N ASP A 555 3.58 -10.20 -20.76
CA ASP A 555 4.65 -9.70 -19.90
C ASP A 555 4.66 -10.42 -18.53
N VAL A 556 3.55 -11.08 -18.16
CA VAL A 556 3.32 -11.65 -16.83
C VAL A 556 3.33 -13.17 -16.88
N ILE A 557 4.27 -13.81 -16.17
CA ILE A 557 4.44 -15.27 -16.22
C ILE A 557 3.28 -16.05 -15.58
N ASN A 558 2.50 -15.40 -14.71
CA ASN A 558 1.32 -15.97 -14.07
C ASN A 558 0.17 -16.26 -15.05
N THR A 559 0.21 -15.75 -16.27
CA THR A 559 -0.84 -15.97 -17.29
C THR A 559 -0.64 -17.25 -18.09
N ARG A 560 0.51 -17.88 -17.92
CA ARG A 560 0.91 -19.09 -18.64
C ARG A 560 0.24 -20.30 -18.05
N SER A 561 -0.07 -21.30 -18.87
CA SER A 561 -0.50 -22.60 -18.35
C SER A 561 0.58 -23.20 -17.48
N LEU A 562 0.22 -24.11 -16.59
CA LEU A 562 1.21 -24.85 -15.79
C LEU A 562 2.33 -25.44 -16.66
N THR A 563 2.01 -25.94 -17.85
CA THR A 563 3.00 -26.53 -18.77
C THR A 563 3.93 -25.48 -19.37
N GLU A 564 3.41 -24.32 -19.75
CA GLU A 564 4.20 -23.21 -20.27
C GLU A 564 5.05 -22.56 -19.19
N LEU A 565 4.47 -22.31 -18.00
CA LEU A 565 5.18 -21.80 -16.84
C LEU A 565 6.36 -22.71 -16.48
N LYS A 566 6.16 -24.03 -16.38
CA LYS A 566 7.25 -24.98 -16.08
C LYS A 566 8.35 -24.99 -17.14
N LYS A 567 8.07 -24.59 -18.39
CA LYS A 567 9.11 -24.41 -19.41
C LYS A 567 9.89 -23.12 -19.18
N LEU A 568 9.21 -22.03 -18.81
CA LEU A 568 9.87 -20.75 -18.49
C LEU A 568 10.75 -20.84 -17.25
N LEU A 569 10.35 -21.61 -16.24
CA LEU A 569 11.13 -21.77 -15.00
C LEU A 569 12.36 -22.67 -15.15
N ARG A 570 12.49 -23.43 -16.25
CA ARG A 570 13.64 -24.29 -16.51
C ARG A 570 14.75 -23.50 -17.18
N ARG A 571 15.84 -23.25 -16.44
CA ARG A 571 17.07 -22.58 -16.90
C ARG A 571 18.20 -23.56 -17.23
#